data_AF-A0A246BQY9-F1
#
_entry.id   AF-A0A246BQY9-F1
#
_cell.length_a   1.000
_cell.length_b   1.000
_cell.length_c   1.000
_cell.angle_alpha   90.00
_cell.angle_beta   90.00
_cell.angle_gamma   90.00
#
_symmetry.space_group_name_H-M   'P 1'
#
loop_
_entity.id
_entity.type
_entity.pdbx_description
1 polymer ?
#
loop_
_entity_poly.entity_id
_entity_poly.type
_entity_poly.pdbx_seq_one_letter_code
_entity_poly.pdbx_strand_id
1 'polypeptide(L)'
;MPARERREAAPANPPGFLATQDLKERGWTPALITRFLGEHDRTRPNGLKMGRRRLPPVKLYAEERVLEAERRDDFLAAQARAADARDRAARARETREQRRALLLESAAGSYHPVIHPEPLRRGAVRKAREPYLPALDRELDRIVREVGRVTERERSHLHGLLRGRLDLALASAYDWYPAPGREGGQGAGRPAHPATAKASDWRDWDWD
;
A
#
# COMPACT_ATOMS: atom_id res chain seq x y z
N MET A 1 -21.78 24.66 31.62
CA MET A 1 -21.74 23.84 30.39
C MET A 1 -20.90 22.59 30.66
N PRO A 2 -21.41 21.40 30.33
CA PRO A 2 -21.16 20.17 31.08
C PRO A 2 -19.98 19.33 30.56
N ALA A 3 -19.50 18.47 31.47
CA ALA A 3 -18.75 17.23 31.29
C ALA A 3 -18.02 17.03 29.96
N ARG A 4 -16.70 17.27 29.97
CA ARG A 4 -15.79 16.48 29.13
C ARG A 4 -15.94 15.03 29.57
N GLU A 5 -16.64 14.24 28.76
CA GLU A 5 -16.70 12.80 28.86
C GLU A 5 -15.31 12.27 29.19
N ARG A 6 -15.19 11.61 30.35
CA ARG A 6 -14.04 10.76 30.64
C ARG A 6 -13.96 9.80 29.47
N ARG A 7 -12.98 9.97 28.58
CA ARG A 7 -12.54 8.88 27.71
C ARG A 7 -12.29 7.73 28.66
N GLU A 8 -13.18 6.73 28.68
CA GLU A 8 -12.98 5.50 29.42
C GLU A 8 -11.59 5.00 29.03
N ALA A 9 -10.64 5.12 29.97
CA ALA A 9 -9.30 4.66 29.75
C ALA A 9 -9.41 3.20 29.28
N ALA A 10 -8.74 2.88 28.17
CA ALA A 10 -8.71 1.52 27.65
C ALA A 10 -8.46 0.57 28.84
N PRO A 11 -9.23 -0.53 28.98
CA PRO A 11 -9.15 -1.37 30.17
C PRO A 11 -7.71 -1.80 30.36
N ALA A 12 -7.06 -1.23 31.37
CA ALA A 12 -5.66 -1.48 31.67
C ALA A 12 -5.52 -2.95 32.07
N ASN A 13 -4.40 -3.57 31.71
CA ASN A 13 -4.13 -4.92 32.18
C ASN A 13 -4.03 -4.90 33.71
N PRO A 14 -4.52 -5.92 34.41
CA PRO A 14 -4.33 -6.00 35.86
C PRO A 14 -2.83 -6.04 36.19
N PRO A 15 -2.40 -5.48 37.32
CA PRO A 15 -0.99 -5.52 37.74
C PRO A 15 -0.43 -6.94 37.73
N GLY A 16 0.78 -7.12 37.23
CA GLY A 16 1.45 -8.42 37.13
C GLY A 16 0.95 -9.33 36.00
N PHE A 17 0.14 -8.81 35.06
CA PHE A 17 -0.31 -9.55 33.89
C PHE A 17 -0.02 -8.81 32.58
N LEU A 18 0.41 -9.55 31.58
CA LEU A 18 0.67 -9.09 30.23
C LEU A 18 -0.38 -9.65 29.27
N ALA A 19 -0.94 -8.80 28.42
CA ALA A 19 -1.79 -9.23 27.34
C ALA A 19 -0.95 -9.77 26.18
N THR A 20 -1.61 -10.51 25.27
CA THR A 20 -0.95 -11.03 24.07
C THR A 20 -0.30 -9.93 23.22
N GLN A 21 -0.82 -8.70 23.26
CA GLN A 21 -0.23 -7.56 22.55
C GLN A 21 1.11 -7.13 23.18
N ASP A 22 1.18 -7.02 24.50
CA ASP A 22 2.43 -6.65 25.21
C ASP A 22 3.53 -7.69 24.96
N LEU A 23 3.15 -8.97 24.91
CA LEU A 23 4.09 -10.05 24.55
C LEU A 23 4.63 -9.88 23.12
N LYS A 24 3.77 -9.53 22.16
CA LYS A 24 4.21 -9.30 20.77
C LYS A 24 5.19 -8.14 20.67
N GLU A 25 4.98 -7.07 21.43
CA GLU A 25 5.88 -5.91 21.49
C GLU A 25 7.26 -6.30 22.07
N ARG A 26 7.29 -7.26 23.01
CA ARG A 26 8.51 -7.90 23.53
C ARG A 26 9.08 -9.00 22.60
N GLY A 27 8.62 -9.09 21.36
CA GLY A 27 9.14 -10.02 20.36
C GLY A 27 8.55 -11.44 20.40
N TRP A 28 7.62 -11.73 21.31
CA TRP A 28 6.98 -13.04 21.38
C TRP A 28 6.18 -13.35 20.10
N THR A 29 6.29 -14.59 19.64
CA THR A 29 5.49 -15.12 18.54
C THR A 29 4.41 -16.05 19.11
N PRO A 30 3.30 -16.31 18.40
CA PRO A 30 2.32 -17.30 18.85
C PRO A 30 2.95 -18.67 19.15
N ALA A 31 3.94 -19.09 18.35
CA ALA A 31 4.67 -20.34 18.57
C ALA A 31 5.53 -20.30 19.85
N LEU A 32 6.15 -19.17 20.17
CA LEU A 32 6.88 -19.00 21.43
C LEU A 32 5.93 -19.03 22.63
N ILE A 33 4.78 -18.36 22.53
CA ILE A 33 3.76 -18.37 23.59
C ILE A 33 3.30 -19.80 23.85
N THR A 34 2.91 -20.55 22.81
CA THR A 34 2.47 -21.94 22.97
C THR A 34 3.57 -22.84 23.56
N ARG A 35 4.83 -22.64 23.15
CA ARG A 35 5.96 -23.47 23.59
C ARG A 35 6.39 -23.20 25.04
N PHE A 36 6.45 -21.94 25.44
CA PHE A 36 7.08 -21.53 26.71
C PHE A 36 6.07 -21.13 27.79
N LEU A 37 4.90 -20.61 27.41
CA LEU A 37 3.85 -20.18 28.34
C LEU A 37 2.64 -21.13 28.31
N GLY A 38 2.36 -21.79 27.18
CA GLY A 38 1.24 -22.70 27.06
C GLY A 38 -0.10 -21.98 27.28
N GLU A 39 -0.89 -22.46 28.24
CA GLU A 39 -2.18 -21.85 28.58
C GLU A 39 -2.04 -20.52 29.31
N HIS A 40 -3.02 -19.66 29.04
CA HIS A 40 -3.16 -18.33 29.61
C HIS A 40 -3.67 -18.41 31.06
N ASP A 41 -3.24 -17.47 31.90
CA ASP A 41 -3.56 -17.49 33.33
C ASP A 41 -4.91 -16.84 33.61
N ARG A 42 -5.25 -15.78 32.87
CA ARG A 42 -6.51 -15.04 33.04
C ARG A 42 -7.03 -14.52 31.72
N THR A 43 -8.30 -14.12 31.70
CA THR A 43 -8.89 -13.37 30.59
C THR A 43 -9.47 -12.06 31.08
N ARG A 44 -9.43 -11.03 30.24
CA ARG A 44 -10.17 -9.77 30.46
C ARG A 44 -11.14 -9.48 29.32
N PRO A 45 -12.25 -8.77 29.57
CA PRO A 45 -13.14 -8.35 28.50
C PRO A 45 -12.37 -7.49 27.49
N ASN A 46 -12.62 -7.74 26.21
CA ASN A 46 -12.07 -6.91 25.14
C ASN A 46 -12.88 -5.61 25.05
N GLY A 47 -12.20 -4.47 25.14
CA GLY A 47 -12.82 -3.15 25.01
C GLY A 47 -13.24 -2.83 23.57
N LEU A 48 -12.75 -3.59 22.59
CA LEU A 48 -13.08 -3.41 21.18
C LEU A 48 -14.36 -4.16 20.82
N LYS A 49 -15.24 -3.49 20.06
CA LYS A 49 -16.45 -4.06 19.47
C LYS A 49 -16.32 -4.09 17.94
N MET A 50 -16.82 -5.14 17.31
CA MET A 50 -16.93 -5.23 15.86
C MET A 50 -18.41 -5.13 15.51
N GLY A 51 -18.84 -3.94 15.06
CA GLY A 51 -20.26 -3.62 14.89
C GLY A 51 -21.02 -3.78 16.21
N ARG A 52 -22.08 -4.60 16.19
CA ARG A 52 -22.91 -4.90 17.38
C ARG A 52 -22.34 -6.02 18.26
N ARG A 53 -21.29 -6.72 17.83
CA ARG A 53 -20.74 -7.90 18.53
C ARG A 53 -19.53 -7.50 19.39
N ARG A 54 -19.49 -8.00 20.62
CA ARG A 54 -18.29 -7.93 21.48
C ARG A 54 -17.25 -8.92 20.96
N LEU A 55 -16.00 -8.48 20.86
CA LEU A 55 -14.90 -9.37 20.47
C LEU A 55 -14.57 -10.36 21.60
N PRO A 56 -13.92 -11.50 21.28
CA PRO A 56 -13.49 -12.47 22.27
C PRO A 56 -12.61 -11.84 23.36
N PRO A 57 -12.68 -12.34 24.62
CA PRO A 57 -11.84 -11.88 25.71
C PRO A 57 -10.34 -11.93 25.37
N VAL A 58 -9.58 -10.98 25.91
CA VAL A 58 -8.13 -10.91 25.76
C VAL A 58 -7.47 -11.86 26.75
N LYS A 59 -6.58 -12.73 26.24
CA LYS A 59 -5.76 -13.65 27.05
C LYS A 59 -4.65 -12.88 27.76
N LEU A 60 -4.48 -13.16 29.04
CA LEU A 60 -3.49 -12.58 29.94
C LEU A 60 -2.55 -13.66 30.47
N TYR A 61 -1.27 -13.32 30.55
CA TYR A 61 -0.19 -14.16 31.05
C TYR A 61 0.45 -13.49 32.26
N ALA A 62 0.76 -14.25 33.29
CA ALA A 62 1.45 -13.74 34.47
C ALA A 62 2.85 -13.23 34.08
N GLU A 63 3.15 -11.99 34.44
CA GLU A 63 4.41 -11.33 34.09
C GLU A 63 5.62 -12.11 34.64
N GLU A 64 5.51 -12.69 35.83
CA GLU A 64 6.55 -13.52 36.44
C GLU A 64 6.93 -14.72 35.55
N ARG A 65 5.94 -15.42 34.98
CA ARG A 65 6.16 -16.57 34.08
C ARG A 65 6.84 -16.14 32.78
N VAL A 66 6.45 -14.97 32.28
CA VAL A 66 7.05 -14.37 31.08
C VAL A 66 8.51 -14.04 31.32
N LEU A 67 8.81 -13.36 32.44
CA LEU A 67 10.18 -13.02 32.82
C LEU A 67 11.02 -14.27 33.10
N GLU A 68 10.45 -15.31 33.69
CA GLU A 68 11.16 -16.58 33.88
C GLU A 68 11.50 -17.25 32.55
N ALA A 69 10.54 -17.30 31.62
CA ALA A 69 10.78 -17.84 30.28
C ALA A 69 11.83 -17.03 29.52
N GLU A 70 11.79 -15.69 29.60
CA GLU A 70 12.74 -14.78 28.94
C GLU A 70 14.19 -14.98 29.42
N ARG A 71 14.39 -15.47 30.65
CA ARG A 71 15.72 -15.77 31.19
C ARG A 71 16.30 -17.11 30.72
N ARG A 72 15.51 -17.97 30.07
CA ARG A 72 15.99 -19.30 29.66
C ARG A 72 16.76 -19.21 28.34
N ASP A 73 17.90 -19.87 28.26
CA ASP A 73 18.74 -19.88 27.05
C ASP A 73 18.02 -20.45 25.83
N ASP A 74 17.15 -21.44 26.05
CA ASP A 74 16.36 -22.05 24.98
C ASP A 74 15.31 -21.10 24.40
N PHE A 75 14.76 -20.20 25.24
CA PHE A 75 13.89 -19.11 24.81
C PHE A 75 14.67 -18.08 23.99
N LEU A 76 15.82 -17.61 24.48
CA LEU A 76 16.64 -16.63 23.77
C LEU A 76 17.04 -17.15 22.38
N ALA A 77 17.48 -18.41 22.30
CA ALA A 77 17.81 -19.05 21.03
C ALA A 77 16.59 -19.21 20.11
N ALA A 78 15.40 -19.49 20.66
CA ALA A 78 14.16 -19.58 19.88
C ALA A 78 13.68 -18.22 19.39
N GLN A 79 13.83 -17.17 20.19
CA GLN A 79 13.49 -15.80 19.86
C GLN A 79 14.39 -15.28 18.72
N ALA A 80 15.71 -15.48 18.81
CA ALA A 80 16.66 -15.14 17.75
C ALA A 80 16.29 -15.81 16.41
N ARG A 81 16.04 -17.13 16.44
CA ARG A 81 15.59 -17.87 15.25
C ARG A 81 14.29 -17.35 14.66
N ALA A 82 13.36 -16.92 15.52
CA ALA A 82 12.09 -16.35 15.07
C ALA A 82 12.26 -14.97 14.42
N ALA A 83 13.17 -14.14 14.93
CA ALA A 83 13.55 -12.87 14.31
C ALA A 83 14.16 -13.11 12.92
N ASP A 84 15.17 -13.99 12.82
CA ASP A 84 15.80 -14.33 11.53
C ASP A 84 14.79 -14.86 10.51
N ALA A 85 13.83 -15.67 10.96
CA ALA A 85 12.77 -16.19 10.10
C ALA A 85 11.84 -15.09 9.58
N ARG A 86 11.49 -14.11 10.43
CA ARG A 86 10.70 -12.95 10.03
C ARG A 86 11.44 -12.11 9.00
N ASP A 87 12.72 -11.83 9.23
CA ASP A 87 13.54 -11.03 8.33
C ASP A 87 13.71 -11.70 6.96
N ARG A 88 14.01 -13.01 6.96
CA ARG A 88 14.04 -13.80 5.72
C ARG A 88 12.70 -13.79 5.00
N ALA A 89 11.59 -13.95 5.72
CA ALA A 89 10.26 -13.90 5.12
C ALA A 89 9.91 -12.52 4.57
N ALA A 90 10.34 -11.43 5.22
CA ALA A 90 10.16 -10.06 4.75
C ALA A 90 10.93 -9.83 3.45
N ARG A 91 12.23 -10.16 3.43
CA ARG A 91 13.07 -10.08 2.22
C ARG A 91 12.52 -10.91 1.07
N ALA A 92 12.02 -12.12 1.36
CA ALA A 92 11.42 -12.98 0.35
C ALA A 92 10.07 -12.45 -0.17
N ARG A 93 9.29 -11.69 0.63
CA ARG A 93 8.11 -10.99 0.13
C ARG A 93 8.51 -9.83 -0.77
N GLU A 94 9.43 -8.99 -0.31
CA GLU A 94 9.93 -7.85 -1.07
C GLU A 94 10.52 -8.28 -2.43
N THR A 95 11.36 -9.31 -2.43
CA THR A 95 11.93 -9.86 -3.67
C THR A 95 10.84 -10.36 -4.63
N ARG A 96 9.79 -10.99 -4.11
CA ARG A 96 8.66 -11.45 -4.94
C ARG A 96 7.86 -10.29 -5.50
N GLU A 97 7.59 -9.27 -4.69
CA GLU A 97 6.91 -8.05 -5.11
C GLU A 97 7.71 -7.29 -6.18
N GLN A 98 9.03 -7.14 -6.00
CA GLN A 98 9.91 -6.52 -6.98
C GLN A 98 9.94 -7.29 -8.30
N ARG A 99 10.13 -8.62 -8.25
CA ARG A 99 10.10 -9.48 -9.45
C ARG A 99 8.75 -9.37 -10.18
N ARG A 100 7.66 -9.28 -9.41
CA ARG A 100 6.32 -9.14 -9.95
C ARG A 100 6.10 -7.77 -10.60
N ALA A 101 6.59 -6.70 -9.98
CA ALA A 101 6.55 -5.36 -10.56
C ALA A 101 7.35 -5.29 -11.87
N LEU A 102 8.59 -5.80 -11.88
CA LEU A 102 9.42 -5.85 -13.09
C LEU A 102 8.76 -6.64 -14.23
N LEU A 103 8.07 -7.74 -13.91
CA LEU A 103 7.31 -8.50 -14.90
C LEU A 103 6.20 -7.65 -15.53
N LEU A 104 5.43 -6.91 -14.71
CA LEU A 104 4.36 -6.04 -15.20
C LEU A 104 4.92 -4.86 -16.02
N GLU A 105 6.01 -4.26 -15.59
CA GLU A 105 6.70 -3.19 -16.32
C GLU A 105 7.22 -3.66 -17.68
N SER A 106 7.83 -4.84 -17.73
CA SER A 106 8.31 -5.47 -18.95
C SER A 106 7.17 -5.83 -19.90
N ALA A 107 6.08 -6.41 -19.39
CA ALA A 107 4.91 -6.75 -20.19
C ALA A 107 4.26 -5.49 -20.79
N ALA A 108 4.08 -4.45 -19.98
CA ALA A 108 3.62 -3.16 -20.45
C ALA A 108 4.60 -2.54 -21.47
N GLY A 109 5.89 -2.87 -21.37
CA GLY A 109 6.96 -2.51 -22.32
C GLY A 109 6.73 -2.96 -23.73
N SER A 110 5.96 -4.03 -23.94
CA SER A 110 5.60 -4.49 -25.29
C SER A 110 4.58 -3.60 -25.99
N TYR A 111 3.85 -2.74 -25.26
CA TYR A 111 2.82 -1.88 -25.83
C TYR A 111 3.42 -0.62 -26.48
N HIS A 112 3.30 -0.53 -27.80
CA HIS A 112 3.78 0.58 -28.61
C HIS A 112 2.61 1.15 -29.43
N PRO A 113 1.85 2.13 -28.91
CA PRO A 113 0.74 2.71 -29.63
C PRO A 113 1.24 3.52 -30.83
N VAL A 114 0.68 3.24 -32.01
CA VAL A 114 0.91 4.03 -33.22
C VAL A 114 -0.10 5.18 -33.25
N ILE A 115 0.39 6.41 -33.23
CA ILE A 115 -0.45 7.61 -33.23
C ILE A 115 -0.57 8.15 -34.66
N HIS A 116 -1.81 8.29 -35.11
CA HIS A 116 -2.15 9.00 -36.33
C HIS A 116 -2.59 10.42 -35.93
N PRO A 117 -1.78 11.46 -36.21
CA PRO A 117 -2.12 12.81 -35.80
C PRO A 117 -3.29 13.35 -36.64
N GLU A 118 -4.30 13.85 -35.95
CA GLU A 118 -5.46 14.52 -36.54
C GLU A 118 -5.38 16.03 -36.27
N PRO A 119 -6.03 16.86 -37.10
CA PRO A 119 -6.08 18.31 -36.88
C PRO A 119 -6.94 18.63 -35.65
N LEU A 120 -6.29 18.68 -34.49
CA LEU A 120 -6.92 18.97 -33.20
C LEU A 120 -6.53 20.36 -32.72
N ARG A 121 -7.48 21.03 -32.04
CA ARG A 121 -7.19 22.28 -31.33
C ARG A 121 -6.13 22.02 -30.25
N ARG A 122 -5.16 22.92 -30.15
CA ARG A 122 -4.18 22.93 -29.05
C ARG A 122 -4.87 22.76 -27.69
N GLY A 123 -4.41 21.80 -26.90
CA GLY A 123 -4.94 21.50 -25.56
C GLY A 123 -6.13 20.53 -25.57
N ALA A 124 -6.55 20.00 -26.71
CA ALA A 124 -7.60 18.98 -26.81
C ALA A 124 -7.11 17.58 -26.39
N VAL A 125 -6.50 17.46 -25.20
CA VAL A 125 -5.88 16.23 -24.67
C VAL A 125 -6.87 15.06 -24.67
N ARG A 126 -8.11 15.30 -24.22
CA ARG A 126 -9.15 14.24 -24.20
C ARG A 126 -9.42 13.69 -25.60
N LYS A 127 -9.60 14.58 -26.60
CA LYS A 127 -9.89 14.20 -27.99
C LYS A 127 -8.72 13.47 -28.66
N ALA A 128 -7.49 13.89 -28.38
CA ALA A 128 -6.30 13.22 -28.92
C ALA A 128 -6.15 11.78 -28.41
N ARG A 129 -6.75 11.47 -27.27
CA ARG A 129 -6.49 10.26 -26.49
C ARG A 129 -7.63 9.25 -26.57
N GLU A 130 -8.86 9.74 -26.65
CA GLU A 130 -10.10 8.98 -26.72
C GLU A 130 -10.09 7.86 -27.78
N PRO A 131 -9.59 8.08 -29.02
CA PRO A 131 -9.55 7.03 -30.04
C PRO A 131 -8.70 5.80 -29.67
N TYR A 132 -7.72 5.98 -28.79
CA TYR A 132 -6.75 4.95 -28.43
C TYR A 132 -7.13 4.18 -27.16
N LEU A 133 -8.15 4.63 -26.42
CA LEU A 133 -8.60 3.97 -25.19
C LEU A 133 -9.07 2.52 -25.42
N PRO A 134 -9.89 2.22 -26.44
CA PRO A 134 -10.34 0.83 -26.66
C PRO A 134 -9.20 -0.12 -27.06
N ALA A 135 -8.13 0.39 -27.66
CA ALA A 135 -6.94 -0.41 -27.97
C ALA A 135 -6.11 -0.67 -26.71
N LEU A 136 -5.98 0.34 -25.84
CA LEU A 136 -5.32 0.21 -24.54
C LEU A 136 -6.04 -0.82 -23.65
N ASP A 137 -7.37 -0.81 -23.58
CA ASP A 137 -8.14 -1.76 -22.78
C ASP A 137 -7.98 -3.20 -23.29
N ARG A 138 -7.99 -3.39 -24.61
CA ARG A 138 -7.72 -4.70 -25.23
C ARG A 138 -6.32 -5.21 -24.91
N GLU A 139 -5.34 -4.31 -24.90
CA GLU A 139 -3.97 -4.66 -24.54
C GLU A 139 -3.82 -5.00 -23.05
N LEU A 140 -4.49 -4.24 -22.18
CA LEU A 140 -4.56 -4.55 -20.75
C LEU A 140 -5.11 -5.96 -20.54
N ASP A 141 -6.24 -6.29 -21.17
CA ASP A 141 -6.86 -7.59 -21.03
C ASP A 141 -5.99 -8.71 -21.61
N ARG A 142 -5.26 -8.47 -22.71
CA ARG A 142 -4.27 -9.39 -23.26
C ARG A 142 -3.17 -9.70 -22.25
N ILE A 143 -2.53 -8.67 -21.71
CA ILE A 143 -1.44 -8.82 -20.74
C ILE A 143 -1.93 -9.48 -19.45
N VAL A 144 -3.13 -9.13 -18.96
CA VAL A 144 -3.71 -9.76 -17.77
C VAL A 144 -3.90 -11.26 -17.95
N ARG A 145 -4.32 -11.70 -19.15
CA ARG A 145 -4.46 -13.13 -19.48
C ARG A 145 -3.11 -13.82 -19.58
N GLU A 146 -2.12 -13.19 -20.22
CA GLU A 146 -0.77 -13.75 -20.41
C GLU A 146 0.00 -13.88 -19.08
N VAL A 147 -0.05 -12.85 -18.23
CA VAL A 147 0.66 -12.83 -16.95
C VAL A 147 -0.01 -13.75 -15.92
N GLY A 148 -1.34 -13.83 -15.96
CA GLY A 148 -2.14 -14.66 -15.06
C GLY A 148 -2.09 -14.22 -13.59
N ARG A 149 -3.15 -14.57 -12.84
CA ARG A 149 -3.31 -14.29 -11.40
C ARG A 149 -3.06 -12.81 -11.04
N VAL A 150 -3.45 -11.89 -11.92
CA VAL A 150 -3.29 -10.45 -11.70
C VAL A 150 -4.32 -9.98 -10.68
N THR A 151 -3.86 -9.36 -9.60
CA THR A 151 -4.74 -8.76 -8.59
C THR A 151 -5.31 -7.43 -9.10
N GLU A 152 -6.38 -6.93 -8.49
CA GLU A 152 -6.97 -5.63 -8.89
C GLU A 152 -5.97 -4.46 -8.77
N ARG A 153 -5.12 -4.50 -7.73
CA ARG A 153 -4.04 -3.53 -7.55
C ARG A 153 -3.02 -3.60 -8.68
N GLU A 154 -2.64 -4.79 -9.10
CA GLU A 154 -1.72 -5.00 -10.22
C GLU A 154 -2.35 -4.58 -11.55
N ARG A 155 -3.65 -4.85 -11.76
CA ARG A 155 -4.40 -4.41 -12.94
C ARG A 155 -4.42 -2.89 -13.04
N SER A 156 -4.73 -2.21 -11.95
CA SER A 156 -4.71 -0.75 -11.86
C SER A 156 -3.32 -0.17 -12.14
N HIS A 157 -2.27 -0.80 -11.59
CA HIS A 157 -0.89 -0.40 -11.86
C HIS A 157 -0.51 -0.58 -13.34
N LEU A 158 -0.86 -1.72 -13.93
CA LEU A 158 -0.63 -2.03 -15.34
C LEU A 158 -1.36 -1.07 -16.28
N HIS A 159 -2.63 -0.75 -15.99
CA HIS A 159 -3.39 0.27 -16.72
C HIS A 159 -2.69 1.64 -16.67
N GLY A 160 -2.16 2.03 -15.51
CA GLY A 160 -1.34 3.24 -15.36
C GLY A 160 -0.07 3.23 -16.23
N LEU A 161 0.65 2.10 -16.30
CA LEU A 161 1.84 1.94 -17.14
C LEU A 161 1.51 2.06 -18.64
N LEU A 162 0.46 1.39 -19.10
CA LEU A 162 0.00 1.45 -20.49
C LEU A 162 -0.47 2.86 -20.85
N ARG A 163 -1.16 3.53 -19.93
CA ARG A 163 -1.59 4.91 -20.08
C ARG A 163 -0.42 5.87 -20.20
N GLY A 164 0.60 5.72 -19.36
CA GLY A 164 1.83 6.51 -19.45
C GLY A 164 2.52 6.36 -20.81
N ARG A 165 2.57 5.15 -21.37
CA ARG A 165 3.11 4.91 -22.71
C ARG A 165 2.29 5.57 -23.82
N LEU A 166 0.97 5.48 -23.74
CA LEU A 166 0.09 6.19 -24.67
C LEU A 166 0.32 7.71 -24.60
N ASP A 167 0.45 8.27 -23.41
CA ASP A 167 0.69 9.70 -23.23
C ASP A 167 2.07 10.11 -23.79
N LEU A 168 3.11 9.29 -23.64
CA LEU A 168 4.41 9.52 -24.27
C LEU A 168 4.33 9.52 -25.80
N ALA A 169 3.60 8.57 -26.39
CA ALA A 169 3.42 8.51 -27.84
C ALA A 169 2.64 9.72 -28.36
N LEU A 170 1.59 10.15 -27.64
CA LEU A 170 0.81 11.35 -27.98
C LEU A 170 1.63 12.62 -27.84
N ALA A 171 2.47 12.75 -26.81
CA ALA A 171 3.43 13.85 -26.66
C ALA A 171 4.48 13.91 -27.78
N SER A 172 4.77 12.76 -28.41
CA SER A 172 5.68 12.70 -29.56
C SER A 172 5.00 13.11 -30.88
N ALA A 173 3.68 12.93 -30.98
CA ALA A 173 2.89 13.28 -32.16
C ALA A 173 2.32 14.70 -32.12
N TYR A 174 2.11 15.26 -30.91
CA TYR A 174 1.52 16.57 -30.70
C TYR A 174 2.41 17.41 -29.77
N ASP A 175 3.05 18.46 -30.29
CA ASP A 175 3.96 19.32 -29.53
C ASP A 175 3.32 19.98 -28.29
N TRP A 176 2.00 20.14 -28.30
CA TRP A 176 1.24 20.74 -27.21
C TRP A 176 0.76 19.74 -26.17
N TYR A 177 0.89 18.44 -26.41
CA TYR A 177 0.39 17.41 -25.51
C TYR A 177 1.32 17.27 -24.30
N PRO A 178 0.78 17.16 -23.08
CA PRO A 178 1.60 17.10 -21.87
C PRO A 178 2.40 15.80 -21.83
N ALA A 179 3.72 15.90 -21.94
CA ALA A 179 4.61 14.76 -21.76
C ALA A 179 4.75 14.43 -20.26
N PRO A 180 4.57 13.18 -19.82
CA PRO A 180 4.89 12.79 -18.46
C PRO A 180 6.40 13.01 -18.22
N GLY A 181 6.73 13.91 -17.30
CA GLY A 181 8.12 14.30 -16.98
C GLY A 181 8.61 15.61 -17.61
N ARG A 182 7.84 16.27 -18.50
CA ARG A 182 8.08 17.68 -18.82
C ARG A 182 7.39 18.55 -17.78
N GLU A 183 8.14 19.05 -16.81
CA GLU A 183 7.73 20.24 -16.07
C GLU A 183 7.49 21.37 -17.08
N GLY A 184 6.35 22.07 -16.94
CA GLY A 184 5.77 22.93 -17.95
C GLY A 184 6.77 23.87 -18.62
N GLY A 185 7.01 23.67 -19.91
CA GLY A 185 7.91 24.50 -20.70
C GLY A 185 7.48 24.55 -22.16
N GLN A 186 7.25 25.78 -22.63
CA GLN A 186 7.23 26.21 -24.04
C GLN A 186 5.86 26.20 -24.75
N GLY A 187 5.01 27.14 -24.35
CA GLY A 187 4.24 27.93 -25.31
C GLY A 187 4.90 29.31 -25.45
N ALA A 188 5.46 29.60 -26.62
CA ALA A 188 6.04 30.88 -26.96
C ALA A 188 5.03 32.04 -26.81
N GLY A 189 5.47 33.15 -26.21
CA GLY A 189 4.95 34.50 -26.45
C GLY A 189 4.09 35.17 -25.36
N ARG A 190 4.70 35.64 -24.27
CA ARG A 190 4.31 36.90 -23.58
C ARG A 190 5.38 37.31 -22.54
N PRO A 191 5.72 38.61 -22.40
CA PRO A 191 6.78 39.04 -21.49
C PRO A 191 6.32 39.04 -20.03
N ALA A 192 7.31 38.91 -19.17
CA ALA A 192 7.21 38.61 -17.74
C ALA A 192 6.55 39.72 -16.90
N HIS A 193 5.72 39.30 -15.95
CA HIS A 193 5.49 40.01 -14.69
C HIS A 193 5.72 39.03 -13.53
N PRO A 194 6.42 39.43 -12.45
CA PRO A 194 6.74 38.54 -11.34
C PRO A 194 5.61 38.59 -10.31
N ALA A 195 4.98 37.45 -10.03
CA ALA A 195 4.16 37.31 -8.82
C ALA A 195 3.99 35.84 -8.43
N THR A 196 4.67 35.49 -7.35
CA THR A 196 4.23 34.58 -6.28
C THR A 196 3.66 33.20 -6.67
N ALA A 197 4.48 32.18 -6.43
CA ALA A 197 4.05 30.79 -6.31
C ALA A 197 2.88 30.66 -5.32
N LYS A 198 1.81 30.00 -5.76
CA LYS A 198 0.84 29.35 -4.87
C LYS A 198 0.86 27.85 -5.16
N ALA A 199 1.22 27.09 -4.13
CA ALA A 199 0.89 25.68 -4.02
C ALA A 199 -0.63 25.57 -3.77
N SER A 200 -1.34 24.93 -4.70
CA SER A 200 -2.72 24.47 -4.55
C SER A 200 -2.96 23.49 -5.70
N ASP A 201 -2.74 22.20 -5.47
CA ASP A 201 -3.68 21.22 -4.92
C ASP A 201 -4.35 20.43 -6.05
N TRP A 202 -3.74 19.30 -6.37
CA TRP A 202 -4.24 18.26 -7.27
C TRP A 202 -5.22 17.34 -6.54
N ARG A 203 -6.22 17.92 -5.88
CA ARG A 203 -7.30 17.18 -5.24
C ARG A 203 -8.60 17.95 -5.45
N ASP A 204 -9.38 17.44 -6.39
CA ASP A 204 -10.82 17.19 -6.25
C ASP A 204 -11.32 16.67 -7.59
N TRP A 205 -11.58 15.36 -7.65
CA TRP A 205 -12.42 14.77 -8.69
C TRP A 205 -13.64 14.20 -7.98
N ASP A 206 -14.73 14.96 -8.05
CA ASP A 206 -16.07 14.52 -7.73
C ASP A 206 -16.47 13.40 -8.70
N TRP A 207 -16.90 12.28 -8.12
CA TRP A 207 -17.60 11.24 -8.84
C TRP A 207 -19.11 11.50 -8.69
N ASP A 208 -19.76 11.87 -9.79
CA ASP A 208 -21.18 11.58 -10.01
C ASP A 208 -21.30 10.32 -10.89
#